data_AF-A0A1G9T5M8-F1
#
_entry.id   AF-A0A1G9T5M8-F1
#
_cell.length_a   1.000
_cell.length_b   1.000
_cell.length_c   1.000
_cell.angle_alpha   90.00
_cell.angle_beta   90.00
_cell.angle_gamma   90.00
#
_symmetry.space_group_name_H-M   'P 1'
#
loop_
_entity.id
_entity.type
_entity.pdbx_description
1 polymer ?
#
loop_
_entity_poly.entity_id
_entity_poly.type
_entity_poly.pdbx_seq_one_letter_code
_entity_poly.pdbx_strand_id
1 'polypeptide(L)'
;MTTIFEGAFERTLDTLLTTYGKEAARGTKLEAWLFDDAASRKAAEQKLASFGVKAALRSAYKPLLHFFLEEVDRAALASVVVRYPQHEGAPQNRFLLEAYPLAALVSDAEIRFEAGSAKAFTYDVALTFRDGRQENHAVFAPNRIHTDFIGETLLSPTGWIRLDEGCDKHRECHLDTDYERLFAGTMQAISDHAWGDSEPYFEELNIRVTLPITDFRLPVGEEVISLREALHEDFYFSLLEVFQKKSGRPLGDRGLKPGQIVPEIVFGVGKPTVVVKARPLQATDVEGETLPLDTAEAPLAVAQIHAELAAIDGQPFEARSRAGRPVKARYHKGSDAPVMISGGQHPNETTGIVGVLRAAQALAARTGSHFTISPLENPDGYAVHQRLRVDNPLHMHHAARYTALGDDLEYRTGAALNEREIRKEAERLTGAQLHVNLHGYPSHEWTRPLSGYVPRGFAMWTLPKGFFLIMRHHAEWEARAEQLIAEVTERLAAVPGLLAYNDAQIALYETHAGETGFRIINGFPCMISVDDRHTAPLTLITEYPDETIYGDAFIAGHEAQKETVLAAYDAFQRIMAVA
;
A
#
# COMPACT_ATOMS: atom_id res chain seq x y z
N MET A 1 -7.04 6.96 28.37
CA MET A 1 -6.04 6.12 27.68
C MET A 1 -5.92 4.83 28.46
N THR A 2 -6.03 3.69 27.79
CA THR A 2 -6.02 2.36 28.41
C THR A 2 -4.96 1.50 27.72
N THR A 3 -4.02 0.95 28.47
CA THR A 3 -3.05 -0.03 27.94
C THR A 3 -3.74 -1.40 27.87
N ILE A 4 -3.71 -2.01 26.68
CA ILE A 4 -4.31 -3.33 26.41
C ILE A 4 -3.25 -4.43 26.52
N PHE A 5 -2.06 -4.17 25.98
CA PHE A 5 -0.97 -5.13 25.94
C PHE A 5 0.39 -4.43 25.92
N GLU A 6 1.38 -5.04 26.56
CA GLU A 6 2.78 -4.64 26.49
C GLU A 6 3.63 -5.90 26.46
N GLY A 7 4.57 -5.98 25.52
CA GLY A 7 5.40 -7.15 25.30
C GLY A 7 6.80 -6.79 24.83
N ALA A 8 7.78 -7.58 25.28
CA ALA A 8 9.15 -7.55 24.79
C ALA A 8 9.56 -8.98 24.41
N PHE A 9 10.19 -9.12 23.25
CA PHE A 9 10.49 -10.43 22.66
C PHE A 9 11.99 -10.60 22.52
N GLU A 10 12.53 -11.75 22.93
CA GLU A 10 13.94 -12.06 22.65
C GLU A 10 14.13 -12.23 21.16
N ARG A 11 15.05 -11.46 20.59
CA ARG A 11 15.37 -11.53 19.16
C ARG A 11 15.90 -12.92 18.83
N THR A 12 15.35 -13.54 17.79
CA THR A 12 15.74 -14.89 17.37
C THR A 12 17.19 -14.91 16.92
N LEU A 13 17.65 -13.88 16.20
CA LEU A 13 19.06 -13.73 15.81
C LEU A 13 20.02 -13.73 17.02
N ASP A 14 19.68 -12.98 18.08
CA ASP A 14 20.49 -12.91 19.31
C ASP A 14 20.48 -14.24 20.07
N THR A 15 19.37 -14.97 20.03
CA THR A 15 19.26 -16.32 20.59
C THR A 15 20.15 -17.31 19.86
N LEU A 16 20.21 -17.25 18.52
CA LEU A 16 21.12 -18.07 17.72
C LEU A 16 22.58 -17.73 18.03
N LEU A 17 22.92 -16.44 18.13
CA LEU A 17 24.27 -15.99 18.51
C LEU A 17 24.66 -16.46 19.92
N THR A 18 23.74 -16.43 20.88
CA THR A 18 24.00 -16.90 22.25
C THR A 18 24.18 -18.43 22.29
N THR A 19 23.47 -19.15 21.42
CA THR A 19 23.48 -20.61 21.38
C THR A 19 24.66 -21.18 20.60
N TYR A 20 25.05 -20.55 19.50
CA TYR A 20 26.07 -21.06 18.58
C TYR A 20 27.34 -20.19 18.52
N GLY A 21 27.31 -18.97 19.06
CA GLY A 21 28.48 -18.10 19.18
C GLY A 21 29.37 -18.44 20.37
N LYS A 22 29.78 -19.70 20.48
CA LYS A 22 30.66 -20.21 21.56
C LYS A 22 31.50 -21.37 21.04
N GLU A 23 32.70 -21.56 21.62
CA GLU A 23 33.66 -22.60 21.21
C GLU A 23 33.08 -24.01 21.15
N ALA A 24 32.10 -24.33 22.01
CA ALA A 24 31.44 -25.63 22.03
C ALA A 24 30.64 -25.95 20.75
N ALA A 25 30.31 -24.95 19.92
CA ALA A 25 29.61 -25.11 18.65
C ALA A 25 30.55 -25.15 17.43
N ARG A 26 31.88 -25.16 17.64
CA ARG A 26 32.85 -25.22 16.55
C ARG A 26 32.59 -26.43 15.64
N GLY A 27 32.55 -26.19 14.34
CA GLY A 27 32.28 -27.21 13.32
C GLY A 27 30.80 -27.38 12.99
N THR A 28 29.87 -26.77 13.73
CA THR A 28 28.45 -26.75 13.39
C THR A 28 28.24 -26.06 12.04
N LYS A 29 27.36 -26.62 11.20
CA LYS A 29 26.78 -25.92 10.06
C LYS A 29 25.35 -25.49 10.41
N LEU A 30 25.06 -24.23 10.19
CA LEU A 30 23.79 -23.62 10.53
C LEU A 30 23.25 -22.89 9.30
N GLU A 31 22.06 -23.25 8.84
CA GLU A 31 21.30 -22.42 7.91
C GLU A 31 20.02 -21.98 8.61
N ALA A 32 19.66 -20.71 8.50
CA ALA A 32 18.40 -20.22 9.05
C ALA A 32 17.76 -19.19 8.13
N TRP A 33 16.44 -19.15 8.13
CA TRP A 33 15.61 -18.15 7.47
C TRP A 33 14.94 -17.31 8.54
N LEU A 34 15.18 -16.00 8.52
CA LEU A 34 14.81 -15.08 9.58
C LEU A 34 14.15 -13.83 9.01
N PHE A 35 13.27 -13.20 9.80
CA PHE A 35 12.70 -11.89 9.51
C PHE A 35 13.61 -10.79 10.08
N ASP A 36 14.82 -10.66 9.53
CA ASP A 36 15.82 -9.66 9.90
C ASP A 36 16.34 -8.96 8.63
N ASP A 37 16.92 -7.76 8.74
CA ASP A 37 17.58 -7.11 7.61
C ASP A 37 18.90 -7.80 7.22
N ALA A 38 19.36 -7.56 5.99
CA ALA A 38 20.56 -8.20 5.44
C ALA A 38 21.85 -7.86 6.22
N ALA A 39 21.98 -6.63 6.73
CA ALA A 39 23.16 -6.22 7.47
C ALA A 39 23.26 -6.93 8.82
N SER A 40 22.14 -7.05 9.54
CA SER A 40 22.00 -7.82 10.77
C SER A 40 22.37 -9.29 10.56
N ARG A 41 21.81 -9.95 9.55
CA ARG A 41 22.09 -11.36 9.25
C ARG A 41 23.58 -11.57 8.94
N LYS A 42 24.17 -10.74 8.08
CA LYS A 42 25.60 -10.82 7.72
C LYS A 42 26.53 -10.58 8.90
N ALA A 43 26.21 -9.62 9.77
CA ALA A 43 26.99 -9.38 10.99
C ALA A 43 26.95 -10.60 11.94
N ALA A 44 25.79 -11.25 12.06
CA ALA A 44 25.65 -12.46 12.84
C ALA A 44 26.43 -13.64 12.25
N GLU A 45 26.41 -13.84 10.92
CA GLU A 45 27.23 -14.85 10.23
C GLU A 45 28.72 -14.66 10.53
N GLN A 46 29.24 -13.43 10.44
CA GLN A 46 30.63 -13.11 10.75
C GLN A 46 30.98 -13.44 12.20
N LYS A 47 30.08 -13.12 13.14
CA LYS A 47 30.27 -13.46 14.55
C LYS A 47 30.29 -14.96 14.77
N LEU A 48 29.38 -15.72 14.16
CA LEU A 48 29.36 -17.19 14.22
C LEU A 48 30.63 -17.80 13.61
N ALA A 49 31.11 -17.28 12.48
CA ALA A 49 32.34 -17.72 11.84
C ALA A 49 33.57 -17.55 12.75
N SER A 50 33.60 -16.50 13.59
CA SER A 50 34.69 -16.30 14.57
C SER A 50 34.78 -17.43 15.63
N PHE A 51 33.69 -18.16 15.86
CA PHE A 51 33.65 -19.36 16.71
C PHE A 51 33.80 -20.67 15.93
N GLY A 52 34.09 -20.60 14.62
CA GLY A 52 34.23 -21.78 13.75
C GLY A 52 32.90 -22.43 13.37
N VAL A 53 31.79 -21.71 13.45
CA VAL A 53 30.47 -22.14 12.93
C VAL A 53 30.34 -21.69 11.47
N LYS A 54 29.96 -22.60 10.57
CA LYS A 54 29.64 -22.24 9.18
C LYS A 54 28.15 -21.90 9.10
N ALA A 55 27.83 -20.61 9.11
CA ALA A 55 26.47 -20.11 9.07
C ALA A 55 26.06 -19.56 7.70
N ALA A 56 24.80 -19.76 7.31
CA ALA A 56 24.11 -19.05 6.24
C ALA A 56 22.74 -18.55 6.75
N LEU A 57 22.61 -17.25 6.96
CA LEU A 57 21.43 -16.59 7.53
C LEU A 57 20.69 -15.82 6.43
N ARG A 58 19.61 -16.42 5.95
CA ARG A 58 18.82 -15.99 4.80
C ARG A 58 17.57 -15.23 5.26
N SER A 59 16.99 -14.44 4.36
CA SER A 59 15.70 -13.82 4.62
C SER A 59 14.58 -14.86 4.56
N ALA A 60 13.68 -14.87 5.55
CA ALA A 60 12.39 -15.58 5.45
C ALA A 60 11.38 -14.81 4.60
N TYR A 61 11.61 -13.51 4.40
CA TYR A 61 10.78 -12.64 3.57
C TYR A 61 11.40 -12.45 2.19
N LYS A 62 10.66 -12.80 1.13
CA LYS A 62 11.11 -12.77 -0.28
C LYS A 62 12.45 -13.48 -0.53
N PRO A 63 12.60 -14.79 -0.19
CA PRO A 63 13.89 -15.48 -0.25
C PRO A 63 14.50 -15.53 -1.65
N LEU A 64 13.66 -15.62 -2.69
CA LEU A 64 14.12 -15.55 -4.09
C LEU A 64 14.76 -14.20 -4.40
N LEU A 65 14.11 -13.10 -4.03
CA LEU A 65 14.62 -11.76 -4.30
C LEU A 65 15.95 -11.53 -3.58
N HIS A 66 16.04 -11.95 -2.31
CA HIS A 66 17.28 -11.86 -1.54
C HIS A 66 18.41 -12.73 -2.11
N PHE A 67 18.12 -13.91 -2.67
CA PHE A 67 19.12 -14.70 -3.38
C PHE A 67 19.75 -13.90 -4.54
N PHE A 68 18.95 -13.21 -5.36
CA PHE A 68 19.46 -12.35 -6.43
C PHE A 68 20.19 -11.10 -5.94
N LEU A 69 19.81 -10.56 -4.78
CA LEU A 69 20.46 -9.39 -4.19
C LEU A 69 21.79 -9.72 -3.51
N GLU A 70 21.90 -10.90 -2.89
CA GLU A 70 22.98 -11.22 -1.96
C GLU A 70 23.99 -12.24 -2.52
N GLU A 71 23.58 -13.11 -3.44
CA GLU A 71 24.39 -14.25 -3.91
C GLU A 71 24.67 -14.25 -5.41
N VAL A 72 23.93 -13.49 -6.22
CA VAL A 72 24.06 -13.48 -7.68
C VAL A 72 24.74 -12.19 -8.17
N ASP A 73 25.76 -12.34 -9.02
CA ASP A 73 26.28 -11.21 -9.81
C ASP A 73 25.33 -10.88 -10.96
N ARG A 74 24.34 -10.04 -10.68
CA ARG A 74 23.28 -9.66 -11.62
C ARG A 74 23.79 -8.96 -12.87
N ALA A 75 24.90 -8.21 -12.79
CA ALA A 75 25.45 -7.49 -13.93
C ALA A 75 26.06 -8.44 -14.98
N ALA A 76 26.50 -9.61 -14.55
CA ALA A 76 27.07 -10.64 -15.42
C ALA A 76 26.01 -11.56 -16.06
N LEU A 77 24.73 -11.43 -15.72
CA LEU A 77 23.66 -12.28 -16.25
C LEU A 77 23.36 -11.96 -17.73
N ALA A 78 23.16 -13.03 -18.51
CA ALA A 78 22.62 -12.99 -19.86
C ALA A 78 21.14 -13.44 -19.86
N SER A 79 20.81 -14.50 -19.12
CA SER A 79 19.43 -14.95 -18.96
C SER A 79 19.18 -15.68 -17.64
N VAL A 80 17.91 -15.68 -17.23
CA VAL A 80 17.39 -16.26 -15.99
C VAL A 80 16.11 -17.04 -16.29
N VAL A 81 16.05 -18.28 -15.83
CA VAL A 81 14.80 -19.05 -15.78
C VAL A 81 14.49 -19.37 -14.33
N VAL A 82 13.34 -18.92 -13.85
CA VAL A 82 12.83 -19.23 -12.50
C VAL A 82 11.62 -20.13 -12.61
N ARG A 83 11.70 -21.33 -12.06
CA ARG A 83 10.52 -22.17 -11.84
C ARG A 83 10.01 -21.99 -10.42
N TYR A 84 8.81 -21.47 -10.26
CA TYR A 84 8.25 -21.13 -8.95
C TYR A 84 7.39 -22.28 -8.39
N PRO A 85 7.41 -22.51 -7.06
CA PRO A 85 6.59 -23.53 -6.44
C PRO A 85 5.11 -23.18 -6.52
N GLN A 86 4.27 -24.21 -6.56
CA GLN A 86 2.82 -24.08 -6.43
C GLN A 86 2.35 -24.92 -5.26
N HIS A 87 1.31 -24.46 -4.57
CA HIS A 87 0.76 -25.13 -3.41
C HIS A 87 -0.76 -25.02 -3.44
N GLU A 88 -1.47 -26.12 -3.11
CA GLU A 88 -2.94 -26.18 -3.16
C GLU A 88 -3.63 -25.16 -2.24
N GLY A 89 -2.97 -24.81 -1.12
CA GLY A 89 -3.43 -23.80 -0.16
C GLY A 89 -3.19 -22.34 -0.56
N ALA A 90 -2.85 -22.04 -1.81
CA ALA A 90 -2.65 -20.67 -2.30
C ALA A 90 -3.01 -20.54 -3.79
N PRO A 91 -3.32 -19.32 -4.30
CA PRO A 91 -3.45 -19.08 -5.72
C PRO A 91 -2.20 -19.54 -6.50
N GLN A 92 -2.40 -20.08 -7.70
CA GLN A 92 -1.33 -20.69 -8.51
C GLN A 92 -0.18 -19.73 -8.83
N ASN A 93 -0.43 -18.42 -8.89
CA ASN A 93 0.56 -17.37 -9.17
C ASN A 93 1.12 -16.71 -7.89
N ARG A 94 0.75 -17.15 -6.66
CA ARG A 94 1.17 -16.48 -5.41
C ARG A 94 2.69 -16.42 -5.23
N PHE A 95 3.44 -17.44 -5.65
CA PHE A 95 4.90 -17.42 -5.59
C PHE A 95 5.56 -16.67 -6.75
N LEU A 96 4.83 -16.48 -7.86
CA LEU A 96 5.25 -15.58 -8.94
C LEU A 96 5.11 -14.12 -8.51
N LEU A 97 4.01 -13.77 -7.84
CA LEU A 97 3.83 -12.44 -7.23
C LEU A 97 4.96 -12.13 -6.24
N GLU A 98 5.34 -13.09 -5.37
CA GLU A 98 6.46 -12.92 -4.44
C GLU A 98 7.81 -12.66 -5.13
N ALA A 99 7.97 -13.06 -6.40
CA ALA A 99 9.18 -12.79 -7.17
C ALA A 99 9.29 -11.34 -7.66
N TYR A 100 8.23 -10.54 -7.58
CA TYR A 100 8.30 -9.12 -7.93
C TYR A 100 9.32 -8.37 -7.05
N PRO A 101 10.07 -7.36 -7.56
CA PRO A 101 10.15 -6.87 -8.94
C PRO A 101 11.35 -7.48 -9.70
N LEU A 102 11.64 -8.79 -9.54
CA LEU A 102 12.88 -9.40 -10.01
C LEU A 102 13.18 -9.14 -11.49
N ALA A 103 12.16 -9.09 -12.36
CA ALA A 103 12.38 -8.81 -13.78
C ALA A 103 13.04 -7.45 -14.05
N ALA A 104 12.70 -6.42 -13.28
CA ALA A 104 13.37 -5.13 -13.38
C ALA A 104 14.75 -5.15 -12.69
N LEU A 105 14.93 -5.96 -11.65
CA LEU A 105 16.18 -6.04 -10.89
C LEU A 105 17.34 -6.68 -11.67
N VAL A 106 17.05 -7.55 -12.64
CA VAL A 106 18.06 -8.21 -13.50
C VAL A 106 18.40 -7.40 -14.76
N SER A 107 17.84 -6.19 -14.92
CA SER A 107 18.13 -5.24 -15.99
C SER A 107 18.02 -5.88 -17.39
N ASP A 108 19.14 -5.93 -18.13
CA ASP A 108 19.16 -6.35 -19.54
C ASP A 108 19.17 -7.88 -19.72
N ALA A 109 19.17 -8.66 -18.64
CA ALA A 109 19.10 -10.11 -18.73
C ALA A 109 17.67 -10.56 -19.09
N GLU A 110 17.55 -11.49 -20.03
CA GLU A 110 16.25 -12.10 -20.33
C GLU A 110 15.78 -12.91 -19.12
N ILE A 111 14.55 -12.69 -18.66
CA ILE A 111 13.96 -13.44 -17.54
C ILE A 111 12.69 -14.16 -17.97
N ARG A 112 12.56 -15.41 -17.55
CA ARG A 112 11.37 -16.22 -17.76
C ARG A 112 10.93 -16.89 -16.47
N PHE A 113 9.63 -16.86 -16.21
CA PHE A 113 9.00 -17.58 -15.12
C PHE A 113 8.22 -18.79 -15.61
N GLU A 114 8.34 -19.92 -14.92
CA GLU A 114 7.64 -21.16 -15.20
C GLU A 114 6.94 -21.68 -13.96
N ALA A 115 5.71 -22.18 -14.11
CA ALA A 115 5.00 -22.83 -13.03
C ALA A 115 5.57 -24.23 -12.73
N GLY A 116 5.69 -24.56 -11.44
CA GLY A 116 6.05 -25.88 -10.96
C GLY A 116 7.55 -26.02 -10.69
N SER A 117 7.89 -26.53 -9.50
CA SER A 117 9.28 -26.76 -9.09
C SER A 117 9.50 -28.19 -8.59
N ALA A 118 10.76 -28.60 -8.52
CA ALA A 118 11.16 -29.95 -8.15
C ALA A 118 10.86 -30.30 -6.68
N LYS A 119 10.78 -29.30 -5.80
CA LYS A 119 10.54 -29.47 -4.36
C LYS A 119 9.54 -28.46 -3.85
N ALA A 120 8.73 -28.87 -2.86
CA ALA A 120 7.80 -27.99 -2.17
C ALA A 120 8.53 -26.75 -1.64
N PHE A 121 7.87 -25.59 -1.77
CA PHE A 121 8.37 -24.30 -1.28
C PHE A 121 9.79 -23.95 -1.75
N THR A 122 10.18 -24.40 -2.93
CA THR A 122 11.52 -24.15 -3.48
C THR A 122 11.39 -23.60 -4.89
N TYR A 123 12.12 -22.53 -5.19
CA TYR A 123 12.30 -22.04 -6.55
C TYR A 123 13.49 -22.75 -7.21
N ASP A 124 13.30 -23.25 -8.43
CA ASP A 124 14.42 -23.76 -9.24
C ASP A 124 14.91 -22.64 -10.15
N VAL A 125 16.17 -22.23 -9.99
CA VAL A 125 16.75 -21.08 -10.71
C VAL A 125 17.86 -21.56 -11.62
N ALA A 126 17.71 -21.36 -12.91
CA ALA A 126 18.77 -21.57 -13.90
C ALA A 126 19.31 -20.20 -14.36
N LEU A 127 20.61 -20.00 -14.20
CA LEU A 127 21.32 -18.77 -14.56
C LEU A 127 22.26 -19.06 -15.73
N THR A 128 22.23 -18.19 -16.75
CA THR A 128 23.25 -18.14 -17.80
C THR A 128 23.94 -16.78 -17.73
N PHE A 129 25.26 -16.79 -17.63
CA PHE A 129 26.09 -15.59 -17.59
C PHE A 129 26.60 -15.23 -19.00
N ARG A 130 26.99 -13.96 -19.19
CA ARG A 130 27.47 -13.43 -20.47
C ARG A 130 28.78 -14.07 -20.95
N ASP A 131 29.53 -14.69 -20.05
CA ASP A 131 30.74 -15.46 -20.35
C ASP A 131 30.45 -16.92 -20.78
N GLY A 132 29.16 -17.32 -20.80
CA GLY A 132 28.71 -18.67 -21.13
C GLY A 132 28.64 -19.63 -19.94
N ARG A 133 29.02 -19.21 -18.72
CA ARG A 133 28.84 -20.01 -17.51
C ARG A 133 27.35 -20.26 -17.26
N GLN A 134 27.03 -21.45 -16.79
CA GLN A 134 25.68 -21.85 -16.40
C GLN A 134 25.67 -22.36 -14.96
N GLU A 135 24.67 -21.94 -14.20
CA GLU A 135 24.47 -22.38 -12.82
C GLU A 135 23.01 -22.75 -12.58
N ASN A 136 22.81 -23.76 -11.73
CA ASN A 136 21.49 -24.16 -11.27
C ASN A 136 21.44 -24.09 -9.75
N HIS A 137 20.42 -23.44 -9.22
CA HIS A 137 20.24 -23.19 -7.80
C HIS A 137 18.84 -23.62 -7.36
N ALA A 138 18.73 -24.05 -6.11
CA ALA A 138 17.46 -24.35 -5.46
C ALA A 138 17.27 -23.38 -4.28
N VAL A 139 16.35 -22.44 -4.41
CA VAL A 139 16.11 -21.39 -3.40
C VAL A 139 14.90 -21.76 -2.56
N PHE A 140 15.13 -22.23 -1.35
CA PHE A 140 14.07 -22.60 -0.41
C PHE A 140 13.41 -21.36 0.18
N ALA A 141 12.07 -21.33 0.13
CA ALA A 141 11.22 -20.26 0.61
C ALA A 141 10.24 -20.78 1.69
N PRO A 142 10.67 -20.88 2.96
CA PRO A 142 9.90 -21.52 4.00
C PRO A 142 8.53 -20.89 4.19
N ASN A 143 7.49 -21.71 4.06
CA ASN A 143 6.11 -21.33 4.35
C ASN A 143 5.49 -22.37 5.30
N ARG A 144 4.52 -21.93 6.12
CA ARG A 144 3.71 -22.80 6.97
C ARG A 144 2.23 -22.64 6.67
N ILE A 145 1.50 -23.75 6.81
CA ILE A 145 0.04 -23.75 6.84
C ILE A 145 -0.38 -23.48 8.29
N HIS A 146 -1.24 -22.49 8.50
CA HIS A 146 -1.77 -22.15 9.83
C HIS A 146 -3.17 -21.54 9.73
N THR A 147 -3.83 -21.39 10.88
CA THR A 147 -5.14 -20.75 10.98
C THR A 147 -4.97 -19.34 11.54
N ASP A 148 -5.62 -18.37 10.91
CA ASP A 148 -5.58 -16.98 11.34
C ASP A 148 -6.58 -16.66 12.48
N PHE A 149 -6.65 -15.38 12.86
CA PHE A 149 -7.51 -14.90 13.96
C PHE A 149 -9.00 -14.88 13.63
N ILE A 150 -9.39 -15.13 12.38
CA ILE A 150 -10.78 -15.29 11.97
C ILE A 150 -11.15 -16.75 11.65
N GLY A 151 -10.21 -17.69 11.77
CA GLY A 151 -10.45 -19.12 11.55
C GLY A 151 -10.20 -19.59 10.12
N GLU A 152 -9.65 -18.74 9.26
CA GLU A 152 -9.31 -19.08 7.88
C GLU A 152 -7.93 -19.74 7.80
N THR A 153 -7.76 -20.67 6.87
CA THR A 153 -6.47 -21.34 6.64
C THR A 153 -5.61 -20.51 5.70
N LEU A 154 -4.35 -20.27 6.10
CA LEU A 154 -3.38 -19.48 5.37
C LEU A 154 -2.09 -20.26 5.11
N LEU A 155 -1.43 -19.93 4.00
CA LEU A 155 -0.06 -20.32 3.70
C LEU A 155 0.83 -19.08 3.78
N SER A 156 1.69 -18.99 4.79
CA SER A 156 2.49 -17.79 5.08
C SER A 156 3.97 -18.07 5.17
N PRO A 157 4.86 -17.15 4.72
CA PRO A 157 6.27 -17.15 5.04
C PRO A 157 6.52 -17.38 6.54
N THR A 158 7.61 -18.07 6.87
CA THR A 158 7.91 -18.43 8.26
C THR A 158 9.41 -18.61 8.50
N GLY A 159 9.84 -18.52 9.76
CA GLY A 159 11.21 -18.86 10.11
C GLY A 159 11.50 -20.35 9.97
N TRP A 160 12.76 -20.66 9.61
CA TRP A 160 13.21 -22.04 9.44
C TRP A 160 14.66 -22.19 9.87
N ILE A 161 15.03 -23.39 10.32
CA ILE A 161 16.41 -23.71 10.68
C ILE A 161 16.82 -25.10 10.21
N ARG A 162 18.03 -25.20 9.66
CA ARG A 162 18.75 -26.44 9.37
C ARG A 162 20.06 -26.44 10.15
N LEU A 163 20.29 -27.50 10.92
CA LEU A 163 21.47 -27.67 11.76
C LEU A 163 22.13 -29.02 11.47
N ASP A 164 23.45 -29.00 11.37
CA ASP A 164 24.33 -30.16 11.35
C ASP A 164 25.40 -29.94 12.43
N GLU A 165 25.24 -30.58 13.58
CA GLU A 165 26.11 -30.43 14.76
C GLU A 165 27.19 -31.52 14.86
N GLY A 166 27.37 -32.33 13.82
CA GLY A 166 28.24 -33.52 13.85
C GLY A 166 27.64 -34.68 14.67
N CYS A 167 28.17 -35.90 14.47
CA CYS A 167 27.70 -37.14 15.12
C CYS A 167 26.19 -37.45 14.90
N ASP A 168 25.74 -37.43 13.64
CA ASP A 168 24.36 -37.76 13.20
C ASP A 168 23.24 -36.86 13.77
N LYS A 169 23.57 -35.72 14.39
CA LYS A 169 22.59 -34.74 14.87
C LYS A 169 22.26 -33.74 13.76
N HIS A 170 21.36 -34.16 12.87
CA HIS A 170 20.73 -33.29 11.89
C HIS A 170 19.34 -32.86 12.38
N ARG A 171 19.06 -31.56 12.34
CA ARG A 171 17.74 -31.00 12.67
C ARG A 171 17.32 -30.04 11.57
N GLU A 172 16.15 -30.27 11.01
CA GLU A 172 15.47 -29.33 10.12
C GLU A 172 14.05 -29.12 10.64
N CYS A 173 13.69 -27.89 11.01
CA CYS A 173 12.35 -27.59 11.50
C CYS A 173 11.97 -26.11 11.38
N HIS A 174 10.68 -25.85 11.54
CA HIS A 174 10.13 -24.53 11.80
C HIS A 174 10.86 -23.85 12.97
N LEU A 175 11.17 -22.57 12.78
CA LEU A 175 11.74 -21.70 13.79
C LEU A 175 10.77 -20.54 14.00
N ASP A 176 10.01 -20.60 15.10
CA ASP A 176 9.15 -19.50 15.51
C ASP A 176 10.01 -18.26 15.79
N THR A 177 9.87 -17.21 14.99
CA THR A 177 10.71 -16.00 15.10
C THR A 177 10.13 -14.99 16.11
N ASP A 178 10.95 -14.05 16.58
CA ASP A 178 10.47 -12.93 17.39
C ASP A 178 9.46 -12.06 16.65
N TYR A 179 9.64 -11.89 15.33
CA TYR A 179 8.70 -11.18 14.46
C TYR A 179 7.33 -11.88 14.42
N GLU A 180 7.30 -13.21 14.24
CA GLU A 180 6.06 -14.01 14.27
C GLU A 180 5.40 -14.00 15.66
N ARG A 181 6.19 -14.19 16.73
CA ARG A 181 5.68 -14.15 18.11
C ARG A 181 5.10 -12.79 18.48
N LEU A 182 5.75 -11.71 18.04
CA LEU A 182 5.30 -10.35 18.31
C LEU A 182 3.94 -10.09 17.66
N PHE A 183 3.79 -10.43 16.38
CA PHE A 183 2.52 -10.31 15.68
C PHE A 183 1.44 -11.17 16.34
N ALA A 184 1.72 -12.46 16.54
CA ALA A 184 0.73 -13.40 17.06
C ALA A 184 0.26 -13.03 18.48
N GLY A 185 1.20 -12.69 19.38
CA GLY A 185 0.87 -12.28 20.75
C GLY A 185 0.08 -10.98 20.80
N THR A 186 0.40 -10.03 19.93
CA THR A 186 -0.31 -8.74 19.84
C THR A 186 -1.74 -8.93 19.32
N MET A 187 -1.89 -9.67 18.22
CA MET A 187 -3.21 -9.98 17.63
C MET A 187 -4.10 -10.76 18.59
N GLN A 188 -3.54 -11.74 19.33
CA GLN A 188 -4.27 -12.49 20.35
C GLN A 188 -4.75 -11.55 21.46
N ALA A 189 -3.88 -10.70 22.00
CA ALA A 189 -4.23 -9.78 23.08
C ALA A 189 -5.33 -8.77 22.68
N ILE A 190 -5.31 -8.29 21.43
CA ILE A 190 -6.36 -7.41 20.90
C ILE A 190 -7.68 -8.17 20.67
N SER A 191 -7.62 -9.39 20.13
CA SER A 191 -8.80 -10.21 19.85
C SER A 191 -9.52 -10.65 21.13
N ASP A 192 -8.76 -10.94 22.19
CA ASP A 192 -9.30 -11.34 23.51
C ASP A 192 -9.82 -10.14 24.33
N HIS A 193 -9.53 -8.91 23.91
CA HIS A 193 -9.97 -7.72 24.62
C HIS A 193 -11.49 -7.51 24.53
N ALA A 194 -12.12 -7.16 25.65
CA ALA A 194 -13.56 -6.95 25.73
C ALA A 194 -13.98 -5.57 25.19
N TRP A 195 -14.14 -5.49 23.87
CA TRP A 195 -14.49 -4.26 23.12
C TRP A 195 -15.93 -3.76 23.26
N GLY A 196 -16.81 -4.49 23.96
CA GLY A 196 -18.26 -4.21 23.98
C GLY A 196 -18.97 -4.60 22.68
N ASP A 197 -20.25 -4.24 22.54
CA ASP A 197 -21.14 -4.73 21.48
C ASP A 197 -21.62 -3.63 20.51
N SER A 198 -21.11 -2.41 20.64
CA SER A 198 -21.51 -1.26 19.83
C SER A 198 -20.33 -0.60 19.14
N GLU A 199 -20.47 -0.36 17.84
CA GLU A 199 -19.52 0.42 17.06
C GLU A 199 -19.71 1.94 17.26
N PRO A 200 -18.63 2.73 17.26
CA PRO A 200 -17.23 2.30 17.22
C PRO A 200 -16.74 1.73 18.56
N TYR A 201 -15.95 0.67 18.50
CA TYR A 201 -15.41 -0.02 19.68
C TYR A 201 -14.34 0.80 20.41
N PHE A 202 -13.64 1.66 19.66
CA PHE A 202 -12.63 2.56 20.18
C PHE A 202 -12.60 3.88 19.39
N GLU A 203 -11.92 4.87 19.96
CA GLU A 203 -11.51 6.07 19.26
C GLU A 203 -10.29 5.75 18.40
N GLU A 204 -9.12 5.56 19.02
CA GLU A 204 -7.92 5.09 18.34
C GLU A 204 -7.30 3.88 19.05
N LEU A 205 -7.05 2.80 18.30
CA LEU A 205 -6.26 1.65 18.72
C LEU A 205 -4.83 1.82 18.18
N ASN A 206 -3.95 2.33 19.03
CA ASN A 206 -2.53 2.50 18.71
C ASN A 206 -1.74 1.23 19.04
N ILE A 207 -0.93 0.77 18.09
CA ILE A 207 -0.06 -0.40 18.20
C ILE A 207 1.36 0.07 17.91
N ARG A 208 2.07 0.52 18.94
CA ARG A 208 3.45 1.01 18.81
C ARG A 208 4.40 -0.17 18.89
N VAL A 209 5.13 -0.43 17.81
CA VAL A 209 6.16 -1.47 17.75
C VAL A 209 7.52 -0.84 17.52
N THR A 210 8.55 -1.34 18.20
CA THR A 210 9.96 -1.03 17.90
C THR A 210 10.63 -2.28 17.37
N LEU A 211 11.21 -2.21 16.17
CA LEU A 211 11.94 -3.30 15.53
C LEU A 211 13.39 -2.88 15.20
N PRO A 212 14.39 -3.76 15.45
CA PRO A 212 15.78 -3.51 15.05
C PRO A 212 16.03 -3.90 13.59
N ILE A 213 15.15 -3.46 12.68
CA ILE A 213 15.15 -3.85 11.26
C ILE A 213 15.08 -2.59 10.40
N THR A 214 16.03 -2.43 9.49
CA THR A 214 16.07 -1.32 8.53
C THR A 214 15.44 -1.69 7.20
N ASP A 215 14.82 -0.72 6.55
CA ASP A 215 14.25 -0.89 5.22
C ASP A 215 15.33 -0.82 4.14
N PHE A 216 15.08 -1.43 2.99
CA PHE A 216 16.01 -1.44 1.86
C PHE A 216 15.31 -0.98 0.58
N ARG A 217 15.63 0.23 0.12
CA ARG A 217 15.13 0.75 -1.17
C ARG A 217 15.86 0.04 -2.32
N LEU A 218 15.07 -0.50 -3.25
CA LEU A 218 15.57 -1.18 -4.43
C LEU A 218 15.92 -0.16 -5.53
N PRO A 219 16.84 -0.50 -6.45
CA PRO A 219 17.14 0.33 -7.61
C PRO A 219 16.08 0.15 -8.72
N VAL A 220 14.80 0.04 -8.34
CA VAL A 220 13.67 -0.20 -9.23
C VAL A 220 12.53 0.70 -8.79
N GLY A 221 12.28 1.80 -9.52
CA GLY A 221 11.19 2.73 -9.22
C GLY A 221 11.13 3.16 -7.74
N GLU A 222 9.96 2.97 -7.14
CA GLU A 222 9.65 3.28 -5.74
C GLU A 222 9.74 2.06 -4.82
N GLU A 223 10.23 0.92 -5.32
CA GLU A 223 10.21 -0.34 -4.58
C GLU A 223 11.07 -0.33 -3.31
N VAL A 224 10.48 -0.76 -2.20
CA VAL A 224 11.14 -0.85 -0.89
C VAL A 224 10.86 -2.23 -0.27
N ILE A 225 11.92 -2.91 0.19
CA ILE A 225 11.80 -4.09 1.04
C ILE A 225 11.74 -3.61 2.49
N SER A 226 10.56 -3.71 3.11
CA SER A 226 10.33 -3.25 4.48
C SER A 226 9.51 -4.25 5.29
N LEU A 227 10.16 -4.90 6.27
CA LEU A 227 9.45 -5.70 7.28
C LEU A 227 8.65 -4.82 8.24
N ARG A 228 9.02 -3.55 8.40
CA ARG A 228 8.25 -2.63 9.26
C ARG A 228 6.92 -2.26 8.63
N GLU A 229 6.93 -2.02 7.31
CA GLU A 229 5.72 -1.78 6.53
C GLU A 229 4.87 -3.04 6.45
N ALA A 230 5.47 -4.19 6.09
CA ALA A 230 4.75 -5.47 6.08
C ALA A 230 4.05 -5.76 7.42
N LEU A 231 4.69 -5.47 8.56
CA LEU A 231 4.06 -5.63 9.87
C LEU A 231 2.92 -4.62 10.11
N HIS A 232 3.06 -3.38 9.63
CA HIS A 232 1.99 -2.39 9.67
C HIS A 232 0.75 -2.91 8.93
N GLU A 233 0.95 -3.39 7.71
CA GLU A 233 -0.09 -3.93 6.84
C GLU A 233 -0.72 -5.21 7.42
N ASP A 234 0.10 -6.11 7.96
CA ASP A 234 -0.36 -7.31 8.65
C ASP A 234 -1.25 -6.97 9.85
N PHE A 235 -0.86 -6.01 10.70
CA PHE A 235 -1.72 -5.58 11.81
C PHE A 235 -3.00 -4.92 11.32
N TYR A 236 -2.90 -3.95 10.41
CA TYR A 236 -4.05 -3.16 10.01
C TYR A 236 -5.16 -4.03 9.41
N PHE A 237 -4.84 -4.80 8.38
CA PHE A 237 -5.85 -5.60 7.68
C PHE A 237 -6.31 -6.83 8.47
N SER A 238 -5.43 -7.46 9.26
CA SER A 238 -5.87 -8.58 10.12
C SER A 238 -6.83 -8.11 11.20
N LEU A 239 -6.65 -6.90 11.72
CA LEU A 239 -7.57 -6.33 12.70
C LEU A 239 -8.90 -5.91 12.08
N LEU A 240 -8.90 -5.37 10.86
CA LEU A 240 -10.15 -5.16 10.11
C LEU A 240 -10.94 -6.46 9.97
N GLU A 241 -10.28 -7.55 9.60
CA GLU A 241 -10.89 -8.88 9.50
C GLU A 241 -11.46 -9.37 10.85
N VAL A 242 -10.71 -9.21 11.94
CA VAL A 242 -11.16 -9.55 13.31
C VAL A 242 -12.41 -8.74 13.69
N PHE A 243 -12.42 -7.43 13.44
CA PHE A 243 -13.57 -6.58 13.78
C PHE A 243 -14.76 -6.81 12.85
N GLN A 244 -14.56 -7.17 11.58
CA GLN A 244 -15.62 -7.60 10.67
C GLN A 244 -16.30 -8.85 11.24
N LYS A 245 -15.52 -9.88 11.58
CA LYS A 245 -16.02 -11.11 12.22
C LYS A 245 -16.74 -10.82 13.52
N LYS A 246 -16.17 -9.98 14.40
CA LYS A 246 -16.81 -9.57 15.66
C LYS A 246 -18.18 -8.93 15.42
N SER A 247 -18.29 -8.09 14.39
CA SER A 247 -19.52 -7.39 14.06
C SER A 247 -20.55 -8.25 13.31
N GLY A 248 -20.21 -9.49 12.95
CA GLY A 248 -21.05 -10.39 12.18
C GLY A 248 -21.17 -10.02 10.69
N ARG A 249 -20.31 -9.13 10.19
CA ARG A 249 -20.28 -8.72 8.77
C ARG A 249 -19.44 -9.68 7.93
N PRO A 250 -19.74 -9.81 6.62
CA PRO A 250 -18.85 -10.53 5.71
C PRO A 250 -17.49 -9.83 5.60
N LEU A 251 -16.46 -10.62 5.25
CA LEU A 251 -15.14 -10.07 4.99
C LEU A 251 -15.18 -9.09 3.81
N GLY A 252 -14.47 -7.98 3.95
CA GLY A 252 -14.44 -6.91 2.94
C GLY A 252 -15.62 -5.94 2.99
N ASP A 253 -16.52 -6.05 3.98
CA ASP A 253 -17.57 -5.04 4.20
C ASP A 253 -16.94 -3.67 4.53
N ARG A 254 -17.19 -2.69 3.66
CA ARG A 254 -16.65 -1.31 3.74
C ARG A 254 -17.44 -0.39 4.68
N GLY A 255 -18.52 -0.88 5.28
CA GLY A 255 -19.34 -0.17 6.27
C GLY A 255 -18.98 -0.49 7.73
N LEU A 256 -17.96 -1.32 7.98
CA LEU A 256 -17.41 -1.55 9.32
C LEU A 256 -16.92 -0.24 9.92
N LYS A 257 -17.28 0.04 11.19
CA LYS A 257 -16.83 1.24 11.93
C LYS A 257 -16.16 0.85 13.24
N PRO A 258 -14.98 0.21 13.25
CA PRO A 258 -14.39 -0.28 14.50
C PRO A 258 -13.79 0.85 15.36
N GLY A 259 -13.45 1.97 14.75
CA GLY A 259 -12.52 2.97 15.26
C GLY A 259 -11.25 3.03 14.43
N GLN A 260 -10.36 3.97 14.75
CA GLN A 260 -9.13 4.19 14.00
C GLN A 260 -8.05 3.19 14.46
N ILE A 261 -7.64 2.26 13.59
CA ILE A 261 -6.58 1.29 13.87
C ILE A 261 -5.26 1.88 13.37
N VAL A 262 -4.27 2.05 14.25
CA VAL A 262 -3.00 2.71 13.91
C VAL A 262 -1.80 1.89 14.38
N PRO A 263 -1.26 1.03 13.51
CA PRO A 263 0.07 0.46 13.70
C PRO A 263 1.14 1.53 13.50
N GLU A 264 1.98 1.74 14.52
CA GLU A 264 3.13 2.65 14.48
C GLU A 264 4.40 1.81 14.63
N ILE A 265 4.98 1.37 13.52
CA ILE A 265 6.12 0.45 13.50
C ILE A 265 7.40 1.27 13.26
N VAL A 266 8.22 1.42 14.29
CA VAL A 266 9.42 2.27 14.23
C VAL A 266 10.70 1.48 14.37
N PHE A 267 11.78 2.04 13.84
CA PHE A 267 13.10 1.49 14.07
C PHE A 267 13.54 1.74 15.53
N GLY A 268 14.18 0.75 16.13
CA GLY A 268 14.93 0.94 17.37
C GLY A 268 15.79 -0.26 17.71
N VAL A 269 16.91 0.01 18.37
CA VAL A 269 17.92 -1.01 18.67
C VAL A 269 17.53 -1.81 19.91
N GLY A 270 17.82 -3.11 19.90
CA GLY A 270 17.60 -4.01 21.02
C GLY A 270 16.49 -5.01 20.75
N LYS A 271 15.78 -5.39 21.82
CA LYS A 271 14.67 -6.34 21.72
C LYS A 271 13.49 -5.72 20.98
N PRO A 272 12.81 -6.46 20.09
CA PRO A 272 11.49 -6.09 19.62
C PRO A 272 10.53 -5.85 20.79
N THR A 273 9.81 -4.75 20.75
CA THR A 273 8.80 -4.40 21.76
C THR A 273 7.51 -3.94 21.13
N VAL A 274 6.39 -4.19 21.80
CA VAL A 274 5.07 -3.70 21.40
C VAL A 274 4.33 -3.11 22.60
N VAL A 275 3.63 -2.00 22.38
CA VAL A 275 2.70 -1.41 23.33
C VAL A 275 1.39 -1.12 22.59
N VAL A 276 0.30 -1.70 23.07
CA VAL A 276 -1.05 -1.53 22.52
C VAL A 276 -1.87 -0.66 23.46
N LYS A 277 -2.45 0.42 22.95
CA LYS A 277 -3.25 1.38 23.72
C LYS A 277 -4.51 1.78 22.99
N ALA A 278 -5.63 1.81 23.71
CA ALA A 278 -6.80 2.59 23.31
C ALA A 278 -6.62 4.03 23.79
N ARG A 279 -6.59 4.99 22.86
CA ARG A 279 -6.43 6.42 23.14
C ARG A 279 -7.55 7.26 22.51
N PRO A 280 -7.82 8.46 23.06
CA PRO A 280 -8.71 9.40 22.40
C PRO A 280 -8.17 9.85 21.05
N LEU A 281 -9.05 10.27 20.15
CA LEU A 281 -8.68 10.87 18.87
C LEU A 281 -7.88 12.16 19.13
N GLN A 282 -6.79 12.33 18.38
CA GLN A 282 -6.05 13.58 18.37
C GLN A 282 -6.73 14.56 17.41
N ALA A 283 -6.88 15.82 17.83
CA ALA A 283 -7.49 16.89 17.03
C ALA A 283 -6.47 17.93 16.51
N THR A 284 -5.20 17.82 16.91
CA THR A 284 -4.14 18.73 16.47
C THR A 284 -3.58 18.30 15.13
N ASP A 285 -3.43 19.24 14.22
CA ASP A 285 -2.73 19.03 12.96
C ASP A 285 -1.22 19.20 13.15
N VAL A 286 -0.44 18.49 12.35
CA VAL A 286 1.02 18.63 12.33
C VAL A 286 1.38 19.90 11.58
N GLU A 287 2.23 20.74 12.17
CA GLU A 287 2.81 21.90 11.49
C GLU A 287 3.78 21.43 10.40
N GLY A 288 3.81 22.12 9.27
CA GLY A 288 4.72 21.82 8.18
C GLY A 288 5.05 23.07 7.38
N GLU A 289 6.16 22.99 6.65
CA GLU A 289 6.61 24.08 5.79
C GLU A 289 5.65 24.27 4.61
N THR A 290 5.53 25.52 4.16
CA THR A 290 4.75 25.86 2.97
C THR A 290 5.63 25.61 1.74
N LEU A 291 5.14 24.77 0.82
CA LEU A 291 5.82 24.44 -0.44
C LEU A 291 5.21 25.23 -1.60
N PRO A 292 5.96 25.62 -2.64
CA PRO A 292 5.35 26.16 -3.85
C PRO A 292 4.46 25.10 -4.51
N LEU A 293 3.17 25.40 -4.71
CA LEU A 293 2.16 24.40 -5.10
C LEU A 293 2.48 23.66 -6.42
N ASP A 294 3.02 24.36 -7.42
CA ASP A 294 3.33 23.79 -8.73
C ASP A 294 4.54 22.86 -8.75
N THR A 295 5.39 22.95 -7.73
CA THR A 295 6.62 22.18 -7.59
C THR A 295 6.70 21.57 -6.20
N ALA A 296 5.56 21.23 -5.60
CA ALA A 296 5.55 20.60 -4.29
C ALA A 296 6.15 19.21 -4.46
N GLU A 297 7.23 18.92 -3.74
CA GLU A 297 7.92 17.62 -3.81
C GLU A 297 7.42 16.62 -2.76
N ALA A 298 6.45 17.02 -1.94
CA ALA A 298 5.92 16.23 -0.83
C ALA A 298 4.47 16.65 -0.49
N PRO A 299 3.73 15.81 0.26
CA PRO A 299 2.38 16.14 0.68
C PRO A 299 2.35 17.38 1.60
N LEU A 300 1.43 18.31 1.30
CA LEU A 300 1.32 19.63 1.92
C LEU A 300 0.94 19.59 3.41
N ALA A 301 1.23 20.66 4.15
CA ALA A 301 0.66 20.83 5.48
C ALA A 301 -0.85 21.18 5.39
N VAL A 302 -1.66 20.78 6.37
CA VAL A 302 -3.10 21.09 6.42
C VAL A 302 -3.35 22.61 6.37
N ALA A 303 -2.52 23.38 7.07
CA ALA A 303 -2.59 24.84 7.04
C ALA A 303 -2.40 25.41 5.63
N GLN A 304 -1.47 24.85 4.86
CA GLN A 304 -1.27 25.23 3.47
C GLN A 304 -2.46 24.83 2.60
N ILE A 305 -2.97 23.59 2.70
CA ILE A 305 -4.16 23.14 1.94
C ILE A 305 -5.33 24.11 2.15
N HIS A 306 -5.56 24.53 3.40
CA HIS A 306 -6.60 25.51 3.72
C HIS A 306 -6.33 26.90 3.12
N ALA A 307 -5.07 27.35 3.10
CA ALA A 307 -4.69 28.64 2.52
C ALA A 307 -4.87 28.65 0.99
N GLU A 308 -4.41 27.61 0.30
CA GLU A 308 -4.56 27.44 -1.15
C GLU A 308 -6.05 27.35 -1.55
N LEU A 309 -6.85 26.60 -0.79
CA LEU A 309 -8.31 26.55 -0.98
C LEU A 309 -8.97 27.91 -0.75
N ALA A 310 -8.51 28.69 0.23
CA ALA A 310 -9.09 30.00 0.52
C ALA A 310 -8.77 31.05 -0.55
N ALA A 311 -7.71 30.85 -1.34
CA ALA A 311 -7.33 31.73 -2.46
C ALA A 311 -8.21 31.54 -3.70
N ILE A 312 -8.97 30.43 -3.78
CA ILE A 312 -9.91 30.18 -4.88
C ILE A 312 -11.20 30.97 -4.63
N ASP A 313 -11.58 31.81 -5.61
CA ASP A 313 -12.81 32.61 -5.52
C ASP A 313 -14.05 31.71 -5.46
N GLY A 314 -15.04 32.14 -4.67
CA GLY A 314 -16.29 31.39 -4.49
C GLY A 314 -16.77 31.27 -3.04
N GLN A 315 -17.97 30.74 -2.89
CA GLN A 315 -18.64 30.58 -1.60
C GLN A 315 -17.98 29.44 -0.80
N PRO A 316 -17.51 29.67 0.44
CA PRO A 316 -17.04 28.59 1.30
C PRO A 316 -18.20 27.76 1.85
N PHE A 317 -17.99 26.46 1.99
CA PHE A 317 -18.85 25.57 2.77
C PHE A 317 -17.99 24.51 3.47
N GLU A 318 -18.51 23.94 4.55
CA GLU A 318 -17.76 22.98 5.36
C GLU A 318 -18.64 21.88 5.97
N ALA A 319 -18.00 20.76 6.30
CA ALA A 319 -18.51 19.69 7.14
C ALA A 319 -17.55 19.43 8.31
N ARG A 320 -17.82 18.40 9.12
CA ARG A 320 -16.99 18.05 10.29
C ARG A 320 -16.64 16.57 10.29
N SER A 321 -15.36 16.29 10.52
CA SER A 321 -14.84 14.94 10.70
C SER A 321 -15.32 14.32 12.01
N ARG A 322 -15.09 13.02 12.21
CA ARG A 322 -15.38 12.35 13.49
C ARG A 322 -14.62 13.00 14.65
N ALA A 323 -13.35 13.40 14.45
CA ALA A 323 -12.55 14.08 15.47
C ALA A 323 -12.82 15.59 15.57
N GLY A 324 -13.79 16.12 14.80
CA GLY A 324 -14.19 17.53 14.83
C GLY A 324 -13.38 18.47 13.94
N ARG A 325 -12.44 17.95 13.13
CA ARG A 325 -11.70 18.73 12.14
C ARG A 325 -12.65 19.28 11.07
N PRO A 326 -12.45 20.53 10.60
CA PRO A 326 -13.24 21.06 9.50
C PRO A 326 -12.86 20.34 8.21
N VAL A 327 -13.86 19.85 7.48
CA VAL A 327 -13.72 19.43 6.08
C VAL A 327 -14.14 20.64 5.24
N LYS A 328 -13.19 21.30 4.58
CA LYS A 328 -13.44 22.60 3.92
C LYS A 328 -13.54 22.42 2.41
N ALA A 329 -14.46 23.16 1.80
CA ALA A 329 -14.66 23.20 0.36
C ALA A 329 -15.01 24.62 -0.15
N ARG A 330 -14.96 24.78 -1.47
CA ARG A 330 -15.35 26.01 -2.17
C ARG A 330 -16.32 25.72 -3.30
N TYR A 331 -17.31 26.60 -3.46
CA TYR A 331 -18.22 26.62 -4.58
C TYR A 331 -17.92 27.83 -5.47
N HIS A 332 -17.34 27.58 -6.64
CA HIS A 332 -17.08 28.57 -7.67
C HIS A 332 -18.21 28.55 -8.70
N LYS A 333 -19.06 29.59 -8.69
CA LYS A 333 -20.24 29.66 -9.55
C LYS A 333 -19.92 30.31 -10.89
N GLY A 334 -20.33 29.67 -11.98
CA GLY A 334 -20.21 30.19 -13.34
C GLY A 334 -21.41 29.87 -14.22
N SER A 335 -21.20 29.95 -15.53
CA SER A 335 -22.20 29.69 -16.57
C SER A 335 -22.12 28.30 -17.18
N ASP A 336 -20.98 27.64 -17.03
CA ASP A 336 -20.72 26.29 -17.52
C ASP A 336 -21.58 25.23 -16.80
N ALA A 337 -21.62 24.01 -17.35
CA ALA A 337 -22.21 22.87 -16.67
C ALA A 337 -21.39 22.56 -15.41
N PRO A 338 -22.02 22.46 -14.21
CA PRO A 338 -21.29 22.30 -12.96
C PRO A 338 -20.59 20.95 -12.84
N VAL A 339 -19.36 20.97 -12.30
CA VAL A 339 -18.55 19.78 -12.00
C VAL A 339 -18.19 19.73 -10.51
N MET A 340 -18.31 18.56 -9.88
CA MET A 340 -17.75 18.31 -8.55
C MET A 340 -16.32 17.81 -8.67
N ILE A 341 -15.39 18.39 -7.89
CA ILE A 341 -13.97 18.01 -7.88
C ILE A 341 -13.59 17.68 -6.43
N SER A 342 -13.06 16.49 -6.17
CA SER A 342 -12.62 16.10 -4.83
C SER A 342 -11.28 15.38 -4.83
N GLY A 343 -10.59 15.46 -3.70
CA GLY A 343 -9.38 14.70 -3.40
C GLY A 343 -9.28 14.41 -1.91
N GLY A 344 -8.36 13.53 -1.53
CA GLY A 344 -8.11 13.19 -0.12
C GLY A 344 -9.28 12.46 0.55
N GLN A 345 -10.11 11.74 -0.21
CA GLN A 345 -11.03 10.75 0.35
C GLN A 345 -10.24 9.68 1.12
N HIS A 346 -9.20 9.15 0.47
CA HIS A 346 -8.15 8.38 1.09
C HIS A 346 -6.90 9.25 1.16
N PRO A 347 -6.56 9.78 2.34
CA PRO A 347 -5.62 10.89 2.44
C PRO A 347 -4.15 10.45 2.44
N ASN A 348 -3.86 9.14 2.41
CA ASN A 348 -2.53 8.60 2.08
C ASN A 348 -2.25 8.62 0.56
N GLU A 349 -3.28 8.82 -0.27
CA GLU A 349 -3.19 8.99 -1.73
C GLU A 349 -3.02 10.49 -2.06
N THR A 350 -1.78 10.96 -1.91
CA THR A 350 -1.52 12.38 -1.62
C THR A 350 -1.41 13.30 -2.84
N THR A 351 -1.14 12.77 -4.04
CA THR A 351 -1.03 13.59 -5.25
C THR A 351 -2.38 14.17 -5.66
N GLY A 352 -3.48 13.47 -5.37
CA GLY A 352 -4.84 13.94 -5.64
C GLY A 352 -5.17 15.26 -4.93
N ILE A 353 -4.69 15.44 -3.70
CA ILE A 353 -4.88 16.68 -2.90
C ILE A 353 -4.24 17.89 -3.60
N VAL A 354 -3.02 17.73 -4.11
CA VAL A 354 -2.31 18.80 -4.82
C VAL A 354 -2.91 19.00 -6.23
N GLY A 355 -3.23 17.91 -6.92
CA GLY A 355 -3.81 17.92 -8.26
C GLY A 355 -5.13 18.69 -8.34
N VAL A 356 -6.05 18.47 -7.39
CA VAL A 356 -7.32 19.22 -7.36
C VAL A 356 -7.12 20.70 -7.06
N LEU A 357 -6.22 21.07 -6.14
CA LEU A 357 -5.94 22.47 -5.83
C LEU A 357 -5.39 23.21 -7.06
N ARG A 358 -4.39 22.62 -7.73
CA ARG A 358 -3.79 23.17 -8.95
C ARG A 358 -4.82 23.30 -10.07
N ALA A 359 -5.65 22.28 -10.27
CA ALA A 359 -6.68 22.30 -11.30
C ALA A 359 -7.74 23.37 -11.02
N ALA A 360 -8.19 23.51 -9.77
CA ALA A 360 -9.17 24.52 -9.41
C ALA A 360 -8.63 25.95 -9.52
N GLN A 361 -7.36 26.20 -9.20
CA GLN A 361 -6.72 27.50 -9.46
C GLN A 361 -6.71 27.81 -10.97
N ALA A 362 -6.38 26.82 -11.81
CA ALA A 362 -6.40 26.97 -13.26
C ALA A 362 -7.83 27.17 -13.82
N LEU A 363 -8.84 26.49 -13.27
CA LEU A 363 -10.24 26.65 -13.67
C LEU A 363 -10.80 27.99 -13.23
N ALA A 364 -10.56 28.44 -12.00
CA ALA A 364 -11.04 29.72 -11.48
C ALA A 364 -10.55 30.94 -12.28
N ALA A 365 -9.43 30.81 -12.99
CA ALA A 365 -8.92 31.83 -13.92
C ALA A 365 -9.70 31.87 -15.25
N ARG A 366 -10.55 30.89 -15.56
CA ARG A 366 -11.33 30.80 -16.80
C ARG A 366 -12.71 31.44 -16.62
N THR A 367 -13.09 32.27 -17.59
CA THR A 367 -14.42 32.85 -17.66
C THR A 367 -15.48 31.76 -17.77
N GLY A 368 -16.52 31.83 -16.95
CA GLY A 368 -17.67 30.94 -17.02
C GLY A 368 -17.52 29.63 -16.24
N SER A 369 -16.32 29.33 -15.71
CA SER A 369 -16.09 28.06 -15.03
C SER A 369 -17.04 27.83 -13.85
N HIS A 370 -17.52 26.60 -13.67
CA HIS A 370 -18.54 26.29 -12.66
C HIS A 370 -18.21 24.96 -11.98
N PHE A 371 -17.77 25.01 -10.73
CA PHE A 371 -17.37 23.81 -10.01
C PHE A 371 -17.46 23.94 -8.49
N THR A 372 -17.42 22.80 -7.82
CA THR A 372 -17.06 22.71 -6.40
C THR A 372 -15.72 22.01 -6.24
N ILE A 373 -14.96 22.38 -5.21
CA ILE A 373 -13.72 21.71 -4.84
C ILE A 373 -13.72 21.35 -3.36
N SER A 374 -13.43 20.08 -3.06
CA SER A 374 -13.14 19.55 -1.72
C SER A 374 -11.79 18.84 -1.72
N PRO A 375 -10.68 19.51 -1.36
CA PRO A 375 -9.33 18.98 -1.60
C PRO A 375 -8.86 17.95 -0.56
N LEU A 376 -9.51 17.91 0.60
CA LEU A 376 -9.16 17.02 1.72
C LEU A 376 -10.42 16.56 2.43
N GLU A 377 -11.05 15.51 1.92
CA GLU A 377 -12.31 15.00 2.48
C GLU A 377 -12.14 14.25 3.81
N ASN A 378 -11.01 13.57 4.02
CA ASN A 378 -10.71 12.83 5.25
C ASN A 378 -9.53 13.45 6.03
N PRO A 379 -9.75 14.57 6.74
CA PRO A 379 -8.68 15.24 7.49
C PRO A 379 -8.21 14.43 8.70
N ASP A 380 -9.04 13.53 9.25
CA ASP A 380 -8.65 12.68 10.38
C ASP A 380 -7.65 11.59 9.96
N GLY A 381 -7.89 10.93 8.82
CA GLY A 381 -6.92 10.02 8.21
C GLY A 381 -5.64 10.77 7.81
N TYR A 382 -5.75 12.00 7.30
CA TYR A 382 -4.57 12.79 6.93
C TYR A 382 -3.69 13.14 8.12
N ALA A 383 -4.27 13.43 9.28
CA ALA A 383 -3.51 13.64 10.50
C ALA A 383 -2.71 12.39 10.90
N VAL A 384 -3.28 11.19 10.70
CA VAL A 384 -2.55 9.92 10.89
C VAL A 384 -1.45 9.76 9.86
N HIS A 385 -1.72 10.02 8.57
CA HIS A 385 -0.70 9.98 7.52
C HIS A 385 0.49 10.90 7.84
N GLN A 386 0.20 12.15 8.23
CA GLN A 386 1.19 13.15 8.65
C GLN A 386 2.04 12.68 9.84
N ARG A 387 1.43 11.96 10.78
CA ARG A 387 2.12 11.38 11.94
C ARG A 387 3.02 10.20 11.55
N LEU A 388 2.52 9.28 10.72
CA LEU A 388 3.23 8.05 10.36
C LEU A 388 4.42 8.30 9.42
N ARG A 389 4.31 9.29 8.51
CA ARG A 389 5.38 9.62 7.56
C ARG A 389 6.63 10.22 8.21
N VAL A 390 6.55 10.67 9.46
CA VAL A 390 7.72 11.21 10.21
C VAL A 390 8.79 10.13 10.37
N ASP A 391 8.40 8.93 10.80
CA ASP A 391 9.32 7.82 11.02
C ASP A 391 9.47 6.95 9.75
N ASN A 392 8.44 6.94 8.90
CA ASN A 392 8.31 6.02 7.77
C ASN A 392 7.80 6.76 6.51
N PRO A 393 8.58 7.66 5.91
CA PRO A 393 8.10 8.48 4.80
C PRO A 393 7.71 7.65 3.58
N LEU A 394 8.34 6.50 3.37
CA LEU A 394 8.16 5.64 2.20
C LEU A 394 7.21 4.44 2.44
N HIS A 395 6.32 4.46 3.45
CA HIS A 395 5.35 3.37 3.70
C HIS A 395 3.91 3.73 3.30
N MET A 396 3.13 2.79 2.77
CA MET A 396 1.78 3.00 2.20
C MET A 396 0.80 3.68 3.16
N HIS A 397 0.96 3.42 4.46
CA HIS A 397 0.13 3.96 5.54
C HIS A 397 -1.35 3.70 5.35
N HIS A 398 -1.76 2.47 5.02
CA HIS A 398 -3.20 2.14 4.88
C HIS A 398 -4.02 2.43 6.15
N ALA A 399 -3.39 2.50 7.32
CA ALA A 399 -4.01 3.01 8.56
C ALA A 399 -4.57 4.44 8.45
N ALA A 400 -4.10 5.22 7.47
CA ALA A 400 -4.58 6.55 7.17
C ALA A 400 -5.63 6.59 6.04
N ARG A 401 -5.88 5.48 5.32
CA ARG A 401 -6.85 5.41 4.22
C ARG A 401 -8.27 5.68 4.69
N TYR A 402 -8.69 5.01 5.77
CA TYR A 402 -10.04 5.11 6.30
C TYR A 402 -10.22 6.31 7.25
N THR A 403 -11.47 6.66 7.50
CA THR A 403 -11.78 7.77 8.41
C THR A 403 -11.49 7.39 9.85
N ALA A 404 -11.62 8.33 10.79
CA ALA A 404 -11.47 7.97 12.20
C ALA A 404 -12.57 7.01 12.70
N LEU A 405 -13.68 6.80 11.98
CA LEU A 405 -14.62 5.69 12.27
C LEU A 405 -14.05 4.32 11.88
N GLY A 406 -13.01 4.29 11.03
CA GLY A 406 -12.45 3.10 10.38
C GLY A 406 -13.28 2.54 9.22
N ASP A 407 -14.23 3.34 8.72
CA ASP A 407 -15.01 3.04 7.52
C ASP A 407 -14.42 3.70 6.26
N ASP A 408 -14.88 3.19 5.12
CA ASP A 408 -14.66 3.81 3.83
C ASP A 408 -15.65 4.96 3.60
N LEU A 409 -15.13 6.18 3.38
CA LEU A 409 -15.95 7.39 3.28
C LEU A 409 -17.02 7.26 2.18
N GLU A 410 -16.69 6.62 1.05
CA GLU A 410 -17.62 6.43 -0.08
C GLU A 410 -18.84 5.60 0.30
N TYR A 411 -18.69 4.64 1.21
CA TYR A 411 -19.75 3.67 1.54
C TYR A 411 -20.60 4.08 2.74
N ARG A 412 -20.29 5.21 3.39
CA ARG A 412 -20.99 5.66 4.59
C ARG A 412 -22.44 6.07 4.33
N THR A 413 -23.40 5.35 4.88
CA THR A 413 -24.84 5.70 4.83
C THR A 413 -25.37 6.09 6.21
N GLY A 414 -26.61 6.62 6.27
CA GLY A 414 -27.32 6.93 7.52
C GLY A 414 -27.44 8.43 7.81
N ALA A 415 -27.76 8.78 9.06
CA ALA A 415 -28.07 10.15 9.47
C ALA A 415 -26.84 10.98 9.91
N ALA A 416 -25.75 10.33 10.33
CA ALA A 416 -24.51 10.99 10.72
C ALA A 416 -23.45 10.72 9.64
N LEU A 417 -23.39 11.59 8.61
CA LEU A 417 -22.46 11.39 7.50
C LEU A 417 -21.08 12.01 7.76
N ASN A 418 -20.90 12.83 8.79
CA ASN A 418 -19.63 13.48 9.17
C ASN A 418 -18.92 14.09 7.94
N GLU A 419 -17.74 13.60 7.58
CA GLU A 419 -16.95 14.04 6.43
C GLU A 419 -17.75 14.00 5.13
N ARG A 420 -18.58 12.97 4.92
CA ARG A 420 -19.37 12.77 3.69
C ARG A 420 -20.45 13.83 3.49
N GLU A 421 -20.85 14.59 4.52
CA GLU A 421 -21.76 15.74 4.36
C GLU A 421 -21.22 16.76 3.35
N ILE A 422 -19.89 16.87 3.19
CA ILE A 422 -19.30 17.81 2.23
C ILE A 422 -19.78 17.55 0.80
N ARG A 423 -19.96 16.28 0.43
CA ARG A 423 -20.45 15.89 -0.90
C ARG A 423 -21.93 16.19 -1.04
N LYS A 424 -22.73 15.98 0.01
CA LYS A 424 -24.17 16.30 0.00
C LYS A 424 -24.42 17.79 -0.15
N GLU A 425 -23.59 18.61 0.48
CA GLU A 425 -23.67 20.05 0.29
C GLU A 425 -23.20 20.48 -1.11
N ALA A 426 -22.14 19.89 -1.65
CA ALA A 426 -21.69 20.14 -3.02
C ALA A 426 -22.76 19.77 -4.06
N GLU A 427 -23.40 18.60 -3.91
CA GLU A 427 -24.53 18.15 -4.72
C GLU A 427 -25.70 19.16 -4.64
N ARG A 428 -26.07 19.58 -3.43
CA ARG A 428 -27.16 20.54 -3.19
C ARG A 428 -26.90 21.91 -3.81
N LEU A 429 -25.66 22.39 -3.78
CA LEU A 429 -25.28 23.69 -4.31
C LEU A 429 -25.25 23.72 -5.84
N THR A 430 -24.89 22.61 -6.47
CA THR A 430 -24.54 22.58 -7.90
C THR A 430 -25.49 21.78 -8.78
N GLY A 431 -26.04 20.67 -8.27
CA GLY A 431 -26.69 19.67 -9.12
C GLY A 431 -25.76 19.08 -10.18
N ALA A 432 -24.45 19.05 -9.93
CA ALA A 432 -23.45 18.54 -10.87
C ALA A 432 -23.76 17.10 -11.33
N GLN A 433 -23.58 16.85 -12.62
CA GLN A 433 -23.76 15.53 -13.21
C GLN A 433 -22.43 14.79 -13.45
N LEU A 434 -21.31 15.47 -13.22
CA LEU A 434 -19.97 14.88 -13.21
C LEU A 434 -19.30 15.12 -11.86
N HIS A 435 -18.79 14.06 -11.26
CA HIS A 435 -17.88 14.09 -10.13
C HIS A 435 -16.51 13.53 -10.53
N VAL A 436 -15.47 14.36 -10.43
CA VAL A 436 -14.07 13.95 -10.61
C VAL A 436 -13.46 13.77 -9.21
N ASN A 437 -13.19 12.53 -8.84
CA ASN A 437 -12.69 12.15 -7.52
C ASN A 437 -11.27 11.59 -7.63
N LEU A 438 -10.27 12.39 -7.23
CA LEU A 438 -8.88 12.02 -7.41
C LEU A 438 -8.41 11.08 -6.30
N HIS A 439 -7.83 9.97 -6.74
CA HIS A 439 -7.40 8.86 -5.90
C HIS A 439 -6.01 8.38 -6.36
N GLY A 440 -5.47 7.46 -5.57
CA GLY A 440 -4.21 6.80 -5.81
C GLY A 440 -4.16 5.43 -5.16
N TYR A 441 -3.03 4.76 -5.29
CA TYR A 441 -2.83 3.42 -4.76
C TYR A 441 -1.34 3.14 -4.52
N PRO A 442 -0.97 1.98 -3.94
CA PRO A 442 0.42 1.63 -3.67
C PRO A 442 1.37 1.87 -4.85
N SER A 443 2.44 2.63 -4.60
CA SER A 443 3.49 2.88 -5.59
C SER A 443 4.54 1.76 -5.70
N HIS A 444 4.49 0.82 -4.76
CA HIS A 444 5.33 -0.38 -4.68
C HIS A 444 4.54 -1.61 -4.20
N GLU A 445 5.18 -2.78 -4.12
CA GLU A 445 4.52 -4.04 -3.76
C GLU A 445 3.87 -4.02 -2.36
N TRP A 446 2.58 -4.33 -2.30
CA TRP A 446 1.84 -4.47 -1.04
C TRP A 446 1.80 -5.92 -0.54
N THR A 447 2.41 -6.17 0.64
CA THR A 447 2.54 -7.52 1.20
C THR A 447 2.06 -7.63 2.65
N ARG A 448 1.61 -8.84 3.02
CA ARG A 448 1.17 -9.26 4.37
C ARG A 448 1.80 -10.61 4.73
N PRO A 449 3.12 -10.69 5.00
CA PRO A 449 3.85 -11.96 5.11
C PRO A 449 3.34 -12.88 6.22
N LEU A 450 2.74 -12.35 7.30
CA LEU A 450 2.20 -13.18 8.38
C LEU A 450 0.74 -13.59 8.16
N SER A 451 0.11 -13.04 7.13
CA SER A 451 -1.30 -13.24 6.78
C SER A 451 -1.51 -13.73 5.34
N GLY A 452 -0.64 -14.61 4.84
CA GLY A 452 -0.80 -15.25 3.54
C GLY A 452 0.01 -14.63 2.39
N TYR A 453 0.88 -13.66 2.68
CA TYR A 453 1.67 -12.85 1.75
C TYR A 453 0.84 -11.90 0.89
N VAL A 454 -0.13 -12.43 0.13
CA VAL A 454 -1.02 -11.64 -0.72
C VAL A 454 -2.19 -11.12 0.13
N PRO A 455 -2.44 -9.80 0.16
CA PRO A 455 -3.57 -9.23 0.88
C PRO A 455 -4.92 -9.83 0.42
N ARG A 456 -5.59 -10.52 1.33
CA ARG A 456 -6.91 -11.15 1.08
C ARG A 456 -7.91 -10.10 0.59
N GLY A 457 -8.57 -10.38 -0.53
CA GLY A 457 -9.56 -9.48 -1.14
C GLY A 457 -8.97 -8.31 -1.94
N PHE A 458 -7.64 -8.13 -1.92
CA PHE A 458 -6.96 -7.02 -2.61
C PHE A 458 -5.82 -7.49 -3.52
N ALA A 459 -5.79 -8.76 -3.92
CA ALA A 459 -4.72 -9.33 -4.75
C ALA A 459 -4.43 -8.54 -6.04
N MET A 460 -5.46 -7.94 -6.66
CA MET A 460 -5.31 -7.11 -7.87
C MET A 460 -4.57 -5.78 -7.62
N TRP A 461 -4.44 -5.35 -6.36
CA TRP A 461 -3.80 -4.11 -5.93
C TRP A 461 -2.38 -4.33 -5.38
N THR A 462 -1.94 -5.59 -5.33
CA THR A 462 -0.62 -5.95 -4.78
C THR A 462 0.54 -5.31 -5.54
N LEU A 463 0.40 -5.14 -6.87
CA LEU A 463 1.47 -4.62 -7.72
C LEU A 463 1.07 -3.31 -8.43
N PRO A 464 2.00 -2.35 -8.54
CA PRO A 464 1.87 -1.19 -9.43
C PRO A 464 1.65 -1.60 -10.89
N LYS A 465 0.74 -0.90 -11.58
CA LYS A 465 0.32 -1.17 -12.97
C LYS A 465 -0.01 0.11 -13.76
N GLY A 466 0.68 1.20 -13.44
CA GLY A 466 0.53 2.51 -14.07
C GLY A 466 -0.61 3.33 -13.48
N PHE A 467 -0.78 4.53 -14.02
CA PHE A 467 -1.93 5.39 -13.80
C PHE A 467 -3.13 4.87 -14.58
N PHE A 468 -4.24 4.60 -13.89
CA PHE A 468 -5.45 4.11 -14.53
C PHE A 468 -6.71 4.84 -14.06
N LEU A 469 -7.79 4.69 -14.83
CA LEU A 469 -9.04 5.43 -14.62
C LEU A 469 -10.20 4.47 -14.36
N ILE A 470 -11.08 4.86 -13.45
CA ILE A 470 -12.34 4.17 -13.20
C ILE A 470 -13.48 5.13 -13.52
N MET A 471 -14.35 4.74 -14.45
CA MET A 471 -15.58 5.44 -14.78
C MET A 471 -16.76 4.67 -14.24
N ARG A 472 -17.44 5.27 -13.25
CA ARG A 472 -18.74 4.82 -12.77
C ARG A 472 -19.82 5.67 -13.42
N HIS A 473 -20.85 5.04 -13.98
CA HIS A 473 -21.92 5.77 -14.63
C HIS A 473 -23.30 5.19 -14.32
N HIS A 474 -24.34 6.01 -14.44
CA HIS A 474 -25.71 5.51 -14.48
C HIS A 474 -25.95 4.77 -15.79
N ALA A 475 -26.87 3.80 -15.79
CA ALA A 475 -27.12 2.93 -16.94
C ALA A 475 -27.41 3.72 -18.24
N GLU A 476 -28.17 4.81 -18.18
CA GLU A 476 -28.53 5.65 -19.32
C GLU A 476 -27.43 6.64 -19.77
N TRP A 477 -26.30 6.69 -19.05
CA TRP A 477 -25.17 7.57 -19.34
C TRP A 477 -23.98 6.88 -20.00
N GLU A 478 -24.11 5.59 -20.34
CA GLU A 478 -23.02 4.77 -20.91
C GLU A 478 -22.29 5.45 -22.09
N ALA A 479 -23.02 5.95 -23.08
CA ALA A 479 -22.41 6.61 -24.24
C ALA A 479 -21.60 7.87 -23.87
N ARG A 480 -22.09 8.64 -22.89
CA ARG A 480 -21.37 9.83 -22.39
C ARG A 480 -20.15 9.43 -21.56
N ALA A 481 -20.24 8.34 -20.80
CA ALA A 481 -19.14 7.79 -20.02
C ALA A 481 -17.98 7.34 -20.92
N GLU A 482 -18.30 6.59 -21.99
CA GLU A 482 -17.32 6.17 -23.00
C GLU A 482 -16.67 7.36 -23.70
N GLN A 483 -17.46 8.37 -24.10
CA GLN A 483 -16.93 9.59 -24.70
C GLN A 483 -16.00 10.35 -23.75
N LEU A 484 -16.41 10.53 -22.48
CA LEU A 484 -15.61 11.25 -21.49
C LEU A 484 -14.25 10.57 -21.29
N ILE A 485 -14.22 9.24 -21.11
CA ILE A 485 -12.97 8.49 -20.93
C ILE A 485 -12.07 8.57 -22.17
N ALA A 486 -12.63 8.46 -23.37
CA ALA A 486 -11.85 8.59 -24.59
C ALA A 486 -11.15 9.96 -24.69
N GLU A 487 -11.88 11.05 -24.46
CA GLU A 487 -11.33 12.42 -24.52
C GLU A 487 -10.34 12.71 -23.38
N VAL A 488 -10.61 12.19 -22.17
CA VAL A 488 -9.70 12.36 -21.01
C VAL A 488 -8.38 11.64 -21.25
N THR A 489 -8.43 10.37 -21.65
CA THR A 489 -7.22 9.59 -21.91
C THR A 489 -6.42 10.11 -23.11
N GLU A 490 -7.08 10.66 -24.14
CA GLU A 490 -6.41 11.34 -25.26
C GLU A 490 -5.59 12.55 -24.79
N ARG A 491 -6.14 13.36 -23.88
CA ARG A 491 -5.38 14.48 -23.31
C ARG A 491 -4.26 14.02 -22.37
N LEU A 492 -4.50 12.99 -21.57
CA LEU A 492 -3.47 12.43 -20.70
C LEU A 492 -2.30 11.84 -21.48
N ALA A 493 -2.56 11.27 -22.66
CA ALA A 493 -1.52 10.78 -23.56
C ALA A 493 -0.54 11.89 -24.02
N ALA A 494 -0.95 13.17 -23.95
CA ALA A 494 -0.10 14.32 -24.26
C ALA A 494 0.72 14.82 -23.07
N VAL A 495 0.50 14.30 -21.85
CA VAL A 495 1.29 14.67 -20.66
C VAL A 495 2.70 14.08 -20.78
N PRO A 496 3.76 14.91 -20.71
CA PRO A 496 5.12 14.44 -20.90
C PRO A 496 5.49 13.29 -19.97
N GLY A 497 5.97 12.18 -20.54
CA GLY A 497 6.46 11.02 -19.79
C GLY A 497 5.39 10.08 -19.23
N LEU A 498 4.12 10.48 -19.18
CA LEU A 498 3.06 9.69 -18.51
C LEU A 498 2.77 8.36 -19.22
N LEU A 499 2.74 8.34 -20.55
CA LEU A 499 2.57 7.09 -21.31
C LEU A 499 3.74 6.13 -21.10
N ALA A 500 4.98 6.63 -21.18
CA ALA A 500 6.17 5.80 -20.98
C ALA A 500 6.22 5.23 -19.55
N TYR A 501 5.77 6.02 -18.57
CA TYR A 501 5.62 5.58 -17.19
C TYR A 501 4.61 4.42 -17.07
N ASN A 502 3.43 4.57 -17.69
CA ASN A 502 2.41 3.52 -17.72
C ASN A 502 2.91 2.24 -18.40
N ASP A 503 3.48 2.37 -19.59
CA ASP A 503 3.99 1.24 -20.37
C ASP A 503 5.03 0.43 -19.57
N ALA A 504 5.94 1.12 -18.88
CA ALA A 504 6.95 0.49 -18.04
C ALA A 504 6.35 -0.29 -16.86
N GLN A 505 5.37 0.30 -16.15
CA GLN A 505 4.72 -0.39 -15.03
C GLN A 505 3.84 -1.56 -15.48
N ILE A 506 3.09 -1.40 -16.57
CA ILE A 506 2.24 -2.47 -17.12
C ILE A 506 3.11 -3.65 -17.57
N ALA A 507 4.21 -3.41 -18.27
CA ALA A 507 5.12 -4.48 -18.69
C ALA A 507 5.72 -5.25 -17.49
N LEU A 508 6.10 -4.52 -16.44
CA LEU A 508 6.63 -5.13 -15.21
C LEU A 508 5.55 -5.93 -14.45
N TYR A 509 4.33 -5.39 -14.37
CA TYR A 509 3.17 -6.06 -13.80
C TYR A 509 2.89 -7.37 -14.54
N GLU A 510 2.79 -7.33 -15.87
CA GLU A 510 2.43 -8.49 -16.69
C GLU A 510 3.42 -9.65 -16.54
N THR A 511 4.69 -9.33 -16.33
CA THR A 511 5.74 -10.33 -16.10
C THR A 511 5.53 -11.11 -14.79
N HIS A 512 4.90 -10.52 -13.77
CA HIS A 512 4.76 -11.11 -12.42
C HIS A 512 3.31 -11.43 -12.01
N ALA A 513 2.31 -10.90 -12.72
CA ALA A 513 0.90 -11.07 -12.38
C ALA A 513 0.03 -11.56 -13.55
N GLY A 514 0.54 -11.54 -14.78
CA GLY A 514 -0.26 -11.75 -16.00
C GLY A 514 -1.01 -10.49 -16.42
N GLU A 515 -2.04 -10.63 -17.26
CA GLU A 515 -2.81 -9.48 -17.77
C GLU A 515 -3.42 -8.63 -16.64
N THR A 516 -3.49 -7.32 -16.85
CA THR A 516 -4.00 -6.36 -15.85
C THR A 516 -5.49 -6.56 -15.53
N GLY A 517 -6.27 -7.11 -16.47
CA GLY A 517 -7.72 -7.24 -16.37
C GLY A 517 -8.50 -5.95 -16.70
N PHE A 518 -7.82 -4.90 -17.17
CA PHE A 518 -8.42 -3.61 -17.55
C PHE A 518 -8.47 -3.45 -19.07
N ARG A 519 -9.45 -2.68 -19.57
CA ARG A 519 -9.47 -2.25 -20.97
C ARG A 519 -8.44 -1.14 -21.16
N ILE A 520 -7.52 -1.29 -22.11
CA ILE A 520 -6.57 -0.23 -22.46
C ILE A 520 -7.24 0.76 -23.44
N ILE A 521 -7.27 2.05 -23.08
CA ILE A 521 -7.77 3.14 -23.93
C ILE A 521 -6.68 4.21 -23.99
N ASN A 522 -6.18 4.50 -25.19
CA ASN A 522 -5.09 5.48 -25.44
C ASN A 522 -3.85 5.29 -24.54
N GLY A 523 -3.51 4.05 -24.18
CA GLY A 523 -2.36 3.73 -23.33
C GLY A 523 -2.65 3.73 -21.82
N PHE A 524 -3.90 3.92 -21.41
CA PHE A 524 -4.32 3.91 -20.00
C PHE A 524 -5.22 2.71 -19.70
N PRO A 525 -4.96 1.96 -18.62
CA PRO A 525 -5.93 1.00 -18.13
C PRO A 525 -7.21 1.74 -17.69
N CYS A 526 -8.37 1.22 -18.05
CA CYS A 526 -9.66 1.81 -17.79
C CYS A 526 -10.66 0.75 -17.33
N MET A 527 -11.41 1.05 -16.27
CA MET A 527 -12.57 0.27 -15.84
C MET A 527 -13.83 1.13 -15.96
N ILE A 528 -14.68 0.81 -16.94
CA ILE A 528 -15.96 1.49 -17.16
C ILE A 528 -17.06 0.55 -16.69
N SER A 529 -17.97 1.03 -15.85
CA SER A 529 -19.01 0.19 -15.26
C SER A 529 -20.20 0.97 -14.72
N VAL A 530 -21.35 0.32 -14.73
CA VAL A 530 -22.59 0.87 -14.19
C VAL A 530 -22.55 0.91 -12.66
N ASP A 531 -22.93 2.03 -12.07
CA ASP A 531 -23.15 2.22 -10.64
C ASP A 531 -24.19 3.33 -10.38
N ASP A 532 -25.45 2.94 -10.26
CA ASP A 532 -26.58 3.87 -10.05
C ASP A 532 -26.69 4.42 -8.61
N ARG A 533 -25.75 4.07 -7.72
CA ARG A 533 -25.77 4.51 -6.32
C ARG A 533 -25.32 5.96 -6.16
N HIS A 534 -24.46 6.46 -7.05
CA HIS A 534 -23.95 7.83 -6.99
C HIS A 534 -25.03 8.83 -7.40
N THR A 535 -25.00 10.04 -6.82
CA THR A 535 -25.94 11.10 -7.19
C THR A 535 -25.58 11.75 -8.53
N ALA A 536 -24.28 11.94 -8.80
CA ALA A 536 -23.80 12.34 -10.12
C ALA A 536 -23.85 11.14 -11.08
N PRO A 537 -24.49 11.27 -12.26
CA PRO A 537 -24.57 10.19 -13.24
C PRO A 537 -23.24 9.76 -13.85
N LEU A 538 -22.20 10.60 -13.78
CA LEU A 538 -20.83 10.27 -14.14
C LEU A 538 -19.92 10.53 -12.93
N THR A 539 -19.14 9.53 -12.56
CA THR A 539 -18.09 9.65 -11.54
C THR A 539 -16.79 9.10 -12.10
N LEU A 540 -15.85 10.01 -12.38
CA LEU A 540 -14.49 9.70 -12.81
C LEU A 540 -13.59 9.60 -11.59
N ILE A 541 -12.96 8.45 -11.40
CA ILE A 541 -12.01 8.17 -10.33
C ILE A 541 -10.65 7.91 -10.96
N THR A 542 -9.61 8.51 -10.40
CA THR A 542 -8.23 8.33 -10.87
C THR A 542 -7.48 7.38 -9.94
N GLU A 543 -6.56 6.57 -10.42
CA GLU A 543 -5.78 5.67 -9.56
C GLU A 543 -4.30 5.82 -9.95
N TYR A 544 -3.62 6.81 -9.36
CA TYR A 544 -2.19 7.03 -9.54
C TYR A 544 -1.38 6.26 -8.49
N PRO A 545 -0.30 5.55 -8.86
CA PRO A 545 0.59 4.89 -7.90
C PRO A 545 1.38 5.93 -7.08
N ASP A 546 0.74 6.54 -6.07
CA ASP A 546 1.25 7.71 -5.34
C ASP A 546 1.38 7.55 -3.83
N GLU A 547 0.87 6.46 -3.25
CA GLU A 547 1.14 6.17 -1.86
C GLU A 547 2.65 5.99 -1.75
N THR A 548 3.32 6.94 -1.07
CA THR A 548 4.78 6.98 -0.76
C THR A 548 5.76 7.62 -1.72
N ILE A 549 5.30 8.40 -2.70
CA ILE A 549 6.20 9.07 -3.65
C ILE A 549 6.58 10.50 -3.22
N TYR A 550 7.78 10.94 -3.58
CA TYR A 550 8.35 12.26 -3.29
C TYR A 550 9.15 12.79 -4.49
N GLY A 551 9.57 14.05 -4.42
CA GLY A 551 10.41 14.68 -5.45
C GLY A 551 9.72 14.73 -6.81
N ASP A 552 10.50 14.47 -7.86
CA ASP A 552 10.03 14.50 -9.25
C ASP A 552 8.85 13.55 -9.51
N ALA A 553 8.82 12.38 -8.85
CA ALA A 553 7.71 11.43 -8.99
C ALA A 553 6.40 12.03 -8.43
N PHE A 554 6.45 12.70 -7.28
CA PHE A 554 5.30 13.37 -6.69
C PHE A 554 4.82 14.55 -7.55
N ILE A 555 5.75 15.31 -8.13
CA ILE A 555 5.45 16.39 -9.09
C ILE A 555 4.73 15.84 -10.33
N ALA A 556 5.25 14.75 -10.91
CA ALA A 556 4.63 14.09 -12.05
C ALA A 556 3.24 13.55 -11.71
N GLY A 557 3.06 12.97 -10.51
CA GLY A 557 1.77 12.51 -10.02
C GLY A 557 0.74 13.63 -9.94
N HIS A 558 1.06 14.72 -9.25
CA HIS A 558 0.11 15.83 -9.13
C HIS A 558 -0.09 16.61 -10.45
N GLU A 559 0.81 16.46 -11.43
CA GLU A 559 0.61 16.95 -12.81
C GLU A 559 -0.41 16.09 -13.57
N ALA A 560 -0.29 14.76 -13.53
CA ALA A 560 -1.27 13.86 -14.13
C ALA A 560 -2.67 14.04 -13.52
N GLN A 561 -2.74 14.20 -12.20
CA GLN A 561 -3.97 14.48 -11.45
C GLN A 561 -4.61 15.82 -11.89
N LYS A 562 -3.81 16.89 -11.98
CA LYS A 562 -4.26 18.21 -12.46
C LYS A 562 -4.81 18.12 -13.88
N GLU A 563 -4.05 17.52 -14.80
CA GLU A 563 -4.46 17.40 -16.19
C GLU A 563 -5.70 16.51 -16.36
N THR A 564 -5.89 15.50 -15.51
CA THR A 564 -7.13 14.71 -15.50
C THR A 564 -8.35 15.56 -15.21
N VAL A 565 -8.30 16.43 -14.19
CA VAL A 565 -9.41 17.32 -13.85
C VAL A 565 -9.71 18.29 -14.99
N LEU A 566 -8.68 18.90 -15.57
CA LEU A 566 -8.84 19.85 -16.68
C LEU A 566 -9.39 19.15 -17.94
N ALA A 567 -8.93 17.94 -18.24
CA ALA A 567 -9.42 17.14 -19.34
C ALA A 567 -10.89 16.75 -19.16
N ALA A 568 -11.24 16.27 -17.97
CA ALA A 568 -12.60 15.86 -17.64
C ALA A 568 -13.56 17.04 -17.68
N TYR A 569 -13.16 18.20 -17.15
CA TYR A 569 -13.94 19.42 -17.23
C TYR A 569 -14.22 19.81 -18.69
N ASP A 570 -13.18 19.90 -19.51
CA ASP A 570 -13.30 20.33 -20.91
C ASP A 570 -14.13 19.34 -21.76
N ALA A 571 -13.94 18.03 -21.55
CA ALA A 571 -14.73 16.99 -22.21
C ALA A 571 -16.21 17.05 -21.80
N PHE A 572 -16.46 17.24 -20.51
CA PHE A 572 -17.83 17.33 -19.99
C PHE A 572 -18.58 18.54 -20.56
N GLN A 573 -17.95 19.71 -20.66
CA GLN A 573 -18.59 20.87 -21.29
C GLN A 573 -18.99 20.60 -22.74
N ARG A 574 -18.16 19.88 -23.51
CA ARG A 574 -18.49 19.49 -24.89
C ARG A 574 -19.66 18.51 -24.94
N ILE A 575 -19.66 17.50 -24.08
CA ILE A 575 -20.75 16.51 -23.98
C ILE A 575 -22.08 17.21 -23.65
N MET A 576 -22.05 18.17 -22.73
CA MET A 576 -23.25 18.89 -22.30
C MET A 576 -23.74 19.93 -23.30
N ALA A 577 -22.87 20.46 -24.18
CA ALA A 577 -23.26 21.40 -25.22
C ALA A 577 -24.08 20.76 -26.37
N VAL A 578 -24.02 19.43 -26.51
CA VAL A 578 -24.71 18.65 -27.56
C VAL A 578 -25.99 17.96 -27.03
N ALA A 579 -26.18 17.94 -25.70
CA ALA A 579 -27.34 17.36 -25.02
C ALA A 579 -28.52 18.34 -24.97
#